data_AF-A0A9D9WBA3-F1
#
_entry.id   AF-A0A9D9WBA3-F1
#
_cell.length_a   1.000
_cell.length_b   1.000
_cell.length_c   1.000
_cell.angle_alpha   90.00
_cell.angle_beta   90.00
_cell.angle_gamma   90.00
#
_symmetry.space_group_name_H-M   'P 1'
#
loop_
_entity.id
_entity.type
_entity.pdbx_description
1 polymer ?
#
loop_
_entity_poly.entity_id
_entity_poly.type
_entity_poly.pdbx_seq_one_letter_code
_entity_poly.pdbx_strand_id
1 'polypeptide(L)'
;MTCLSNSSLVLHLDAGNPLSYSGSGTTWNDLSGNGSHVTLTSTTYNAANGGSIGFNGTSSYANFNANIGSTNVVTVEMWVKTNSLNTPTGAMYFGFNKYDVWTKSAHIGFNTSGGDIYGLSDTRVTNLGIEGAWKHLVFVMNSGTTSNNKIYVNSINQTSLTQVLSGFTAANANFNSGAGRISGWRNDAAWLMNLNVASFKIYNRELTAQEITNNFNSTKQRFYPDNSGLSPETASTSAYQIKQDYPNSVDGFYWIKHASINGGVPIKIYADMTTDGGGWTLILKNSSYGGWSLANAIDLNATNPFTKNTDIVTNSTANYSIIKWADYIKKSSSGFQYMIDAYARNSYGGIWTANAAYSFISTSNANTNITLNANYGGWTYNTANDGISQRMPWHGYVGANTGFLGLSSGSGNWWGTLVANNQYYAPAPWIGTIGGTGASPGIIWYWVR
;
A
#
# COMPACT_ATOMS: atom_id res chain seq x y z
N MET A 1 3.15 14.01 25.03
CA MET A 1 4.07 15.14 24.79
C MET A 1 5.26 14.60 24.00
N THR A 2 5.13 14.55 22.67
CA THR A 2 6.21 14.05 21.80
C THR A 2 7.19 15.19 21.56
N CYS A 3 8.39 15.07 22.12
CA CYS A 3 9.47 16.03 21.99
C CYS A 3 9.96 16.00 20.53
N LEU A 4 9.48 16.94 19.70
CA LEU A 4 10.22 17.33 18.51
C LEU A 4 11.62 17.76 18.98
N SER A 5 12.67 17.31 18.29
CA SER A 5 14.03 17.76 18.59
C SER A 5 14.15 19.25 18.23
N ASN A 6 13.81 20.13 19.18
CA ASN A 6 13.79 21.58 18.97
C ASN A 6 15.19 22.19 19.01
N SER A 7 16.20 21.47 19.52
CA SER A 7 17.60 21.87 19.33
C SER A 7 17.89 21.76 17.83
N SER A 8 18.36 22.84 17.20
CA SER A 8 18.72 22.98 15.77
C SER A 8 17.59 23.21 14.74
N LEU A 9 16.32 23.22 15.13
CA LEU A 9 15.21 23.48 14.20
C LEU A 9 15.16 24.99 13.85
N VAL A 10 15.40 25.32 12.59
CA VAL A 10 15.55 26.73 12.11
C VAL A 10 14.42 27.19 11.19
N LEU A 11 13.59 26.26 10.73
CA LEU A 11 12.35 26.52 10.00
C LEU A 11 11.38 25.37 10.25
N HIS A 12 10.13 25.67 10.58
CA HIS A 12 9.06 24.69 10.67
C HIS A 12 7.76 25.25 10.11
N LEU A 13 7.33 24.69 8.99
CA LEU A 13 6.07 25.00 8.34
C LEU A 13 5.15 23.78 8.41
N ASP A 14 3.89 23.96 8.78
CA ASP A 14 2.87 22.90 8.79
C ASP A 14 1.50 23.43 8.32
N ALA A 15 1.08 23.04 7.13
CA ALA A 15 -0.19 23.50 6.54
C ALA A 15 -1.43 22.97 7.28
N GLY A 16 -1.25 22.01 8.17
CA GLY A 16 -2.29 21.47 9.04
C GLY A 16 -2.42 22.13 10.39
N ASN A 17 -1.46 22.97 10.76
CA ASN A 17 -1.50 23.73 11.99
C ASN A 17 -2.03 25.14 11.69
N PRO A 18 -3.20 25.54 12.22
CA PRO A 18 -3.77 26.87 12.00
C PRO A 18 -2.85 28.04 12.41
N LEU A 19 -1.91 27.82 13.34
CA LEU A 19 -0.90 28.82 13.72
C LEU A 19 0.17 29.01 12.63
N SER A 20 0.42 27.98 11.82
CA SER A 20 1.36 28.04 10.70
C SER A 20 0.66 28.46 9.41
N TYR A 21 -0.50 27.89 9.09
CA TYR A 21 -1.30 28.31 7.94
C TYR A 21 -2.79 28.30 8.27
N SER A 22 -3.45 29.45 8.12
CA SER A 22 -4.87 29.63 8.47
C SER A 22 -5.84 28.96 7.48
N GLY A 23 -5.33 28.40 6.38
CA GLY A 23 -6.11 27.86 5.27
C GLY A 23 -6.35 28.86 4.13
N SER A 24 -5.87 30.10 4.26
CA SER A 24 -5.97 31.12 3.22
C SER A 24 -4.81 32.13 3.29
N GLY A 25 -4.69 32.97 2.26
CA GLY A 25 -3.63 33.97 2.16
C GLY A 25 -2.30 33.40 1.65
N THR A 26 -1.30 34.27 1.56
CA THR A 26 -0.01 33.98 0.95
C THR A 26 1.12 33.78 1.96
N THR A 27 0.85 33.84 3.26
CA THR A 27 1.87 33.67 4.30
C THR A 27 1.76 32.31 4.95
N TRP A 28 2.85 31.54 4.92
CA TRP A 28 3.02 30.32 5.69
C TRP A 28 3.96 30.61 6.86
N ASN A 29 3.38 30.73 8.06
CA ASN A 29 4.09 31.14 9.26
C ASN A 29 5.00 30.01 9.78
N ASP A 30 6.13 30.43 10.30
CA ASP A 30 7.18 29.59 10.87
C ASP A 30 6.88 29.32 12.35
N LEU A 31 6.85 28.04 12.71
CA LEU A 31 6.62 27.52 14.06
C LEU A 31 7.93 27.28 14.84
N SER A 32 9.09 27.44 14.21
CA SER A 32 10.39 27.19 14.87
C SER A 32 10.73 28.26 15.92
N GLY A 33 10.05 29.40 15.90
CA GLY A 33 10.34 30.56 16.74
C GLY A 33 11.37 31.53 16.16
N ASN A 34 11.91 31.26 14.96
CA ASN A 34 12.92 32.11 14.31
C ASN A 34 12.34 33.21 13.42
N GLY A 35 11.01 33.24 13.22
CA GLY A 35 10.35 34.26 12.41
C GLY A 35 10.60 34.11 10.91
N SER A 36 11.01 32.92 10.45
CA SER A 36 11.35 32.63 9.04
C SER A 36 10.10 32.40 8.19
N HIS A 37 9.11 33.30 8.26
CA HIS A 37 7.83 33.18 7.55
C HIS A 37 8.03 33.12 6.04
N VAL A 38 7.25 32.29 5.37
CA VAL A 38 7.40 32.00 3.95
C VAL A 38 6.26 32.64 3.16
N THR A 39 6.61 33.26 2.04
CA THR A 39 5.61 33.79 1.09
C THR A 39 5.35 32.79 -0.02
N LEU A 40 4.10 32.37 -0.12
CA LEU A 40 3.57 31.48 -1.13
C LEU A 40 3.26 32.26 -2.42
N THR A 41 3.72 31.73 -3.56
CA THR A 41 3.43 32.29 -4.89
C THR A 41 2.63 31.27 -5.68
N SER A 42 1.45 31.66 -6.18
CA SER A 42 0.60 30.84 -7.06
C SER A 42 0.28 29.43 -6.54
N THR A 43 0.20 29.24 -5.22
CA THR A 43 -0.12 27.95 -4.60
C THR A 43 -1.62 27.83 -4.31
N THR A 44 -2.07 26.60 -4.02
CA THR A 44 -3.42 26.34 -3.50
C THR A 44 -3.36 25.70 -2.11
N TYR A 45 -4.44 25.79 -1.34
CA TYR A 45 -4.59 25.06 -0.08
C TYR A 45 -5.57 23.89 -0.27
N ASN A 46 -5.25 22.75 0.32
CA ASN A 46 -6.14 21.59 0.39
C ASN A 46 -6.27 21.13 1.85
N ALA A 47 -7.50 21.12 2.37
CA ALA A 47 -7.79 20.76 3.76
C ALA A 47 -7.74 19.25 4.05
N ALA A 48 -7.76 18.38 3.03
CA ALA A 48 -7.72 16.92 3.22
C ALA A 48 -6.41 16.48 3.90
N ASN A 49 -6.45 15.35 4.63
CA ASN A 49 -5.31 14.81 5.41
C ASN A 49 -4.75 15.82 6.42
N GLY A 50 -5.63 16.70 6.92
CA GLY A 50 -5.27 17.76 7.83
C GLY A 50 -4.37 18.81 7.19
N GLY A 51 -4.60 19.24 5.95
CA GLY A 51 -3.97 20.43 5.37
C GLY A 51 -2.67 20.19 4.59
N SER A 52 -2.60 20.76 3.37
CA SER A 52 -1.40 20.83 2.54
C SER A 52 -1.42 22.03 1.59
N ILE A 53 -0.22 22.49 1.18
CA ILE A 53 -0.02 23.49 0.13
C ILE A 53 0.27 22.78 -1.19
N GLY A 54 -0.56 23.03 -2.20
CA GLY A 54 -0.40 22.52 -3.56
C GLY A 54 0.48 23.43 -4.42
N PHE A 55 1.47 22.82 -5.08
CA PHE A 55 2.35 23.44 -6.05
C PHE A 55 2.09 22.84 -7.43
N ASN A 56 1.88 23.68 -8.44
CA ASN A 56 1.40 23.25 -9.76
C ASN A 56 2.50 22.82 -10.74
N GLY A 57 3.79 22.97 -10.38
CA GLY A 57 4.93 22.64 -11.25
C GLY A 57 5.20 23.58 -12.42
N THR A 58 4.51 24.73 -12.51
CA THR A 58 4.67 25.69 -13.62
C THR A 58 4.87 27.13 -13.16
N SER A 59 4.20 27.55 -12.08
CA SER A 59 4.29 28.91 -11.54
C SER A 59 4.31 28.95 -10.01
N SER A 60 4.04 27.84 -9.33
CA SER A 60 3.99 27.78 -7.87
C SER A 60 5.35 27.57 -7.24
N TYR A 61 5.68 28.41 -6.25
CA TYR A 61 6.85 28.22 -5.40
C TYR A 61 6.69 28.97 -4.07
N ALA A 62 7.59 28.68 -3.13
CA ALA A 62 7.66 29.40 -1.87
C ALA A 62 9.14 29.65 -1.50
N ASN A 63 9.54 30.91 -1.40
CA ASN A 63 10.91 31.26 -1.00
C ASN A 63 11.00 31.27 0.53
N PHE A 64 12.10 30.74 1.06
CA PHE A 64 12.40 30.74 2.48
C PHE A 64 13.78 31.29 2.78
N ASN A 65 13.94 31.81 3.98
CA ASN A 65 15.21 32.27 4.53
C ASN A 65 15.37 31.69 5.94
N ALA A 66 15.94 30.49 6.05
CA ALA A 66 16.16 29.84 7.34
C ALA A 66 17.56 30.18 7.87
N ASN A 67 17.68 30.67 9.10
CA ASN A 67 18.99 30.99 9.67
C ASN A 67 19.75 29.71 10.05
N ILE A 68 20.57 29.20 9.13
CA ILE A 68 21.36 27.98 9.34
C ILE A 68 22.73 28.23 10.00
N GLY A 69 23.11 29.48 10.25
CA GLY A 69 24.46 29.83 10.71
C GLY A 69 25.56 29.38 9.74
N SER A 70 26.71 28.97 10.27
CA SER A 70 27.90 28.54 9.50
C SER A 70 28.02 27.02 9.33
N THR A 71 26.90 26.29 9.30
CA THR A 71 26.92 24.83 9.19
C THR A 71 27.32 24.34 7.79
N ASN A 72 27.98 23.19 7.74
CA ASN A 72 28.24 22.44 6.51
C ASN A 72 27.29 21.26 6.30
N VAL A 73 26.28 21.10 7.17
CA VAL A 73 25.26 20.07 7.07
C VAL A 73 23.90 20.60 7.49
N VAL A 74 22.88 20.33 6.67
CA VAL A 74 21.49 20.61 6.98
C VAL A 74 20.65 19.35 6.79
N THR A 75 19.61 19.20 7.59
CA THR A 75 18.57 18.19 7.35
C THR A 75 17.29 18.90 6.95
N VAL A 76 16.75 18.54 5.77
CA VAL A 76 15.44 19.00 5.33
C VAL A 76 14.45 17.85 5.42
N GLU A 77 13.37 18.06 6.14
CA GLU A 77 12.32 17.06 6.37
C GLU A 77 10.99 17.54 5.78
N MET A 78 10.32 16.66 5.04
CA MET A 78 9.07 16.96 4.37
C MET A 78 8.05 15.84 4.54
N TRP A 79 6.81 16.22 4.83
CA TRP A 79 5.65 15.39 4.45
C TRP A 79 5.13 15.91 3.13
N VAL A 80 5.28 15.10 2.08
CA VAL A 80 5.04 15.52 0.70
C VAL A 80 4.33 14.41 -0.09
N LYS A 81 3.36 14.79 -0.91
CA LYS A 81 2.84 13.96 -1.99
C LYS A 81 3.46 14.45 -3.30
N THR A 82 4.30 13.63 -3.89
CA THR A 82 4.97 13.95 -5.15
C THR A 82 4.04 13.65 -6.31
N ASN A 83 3.45 14.66 -6.94
CA ASN A 83 2.48 14.43 -8.01
C ASN A 83 3.17 14.13 -9.35
N SER A 84 4.35 14.71 -9.60
CA SER A 84 5.18 14.41 -10.78
C SER A 84 6.67 14.55 -10.45
N LEU A 85 7.46 13.55 -10.86
CA LEU A 85 8.93 13.56 -10.80
C LEU A 85 9.59 14.13 -12.07
N ASN A 86 8.81 14.51 -13.09
CA ASN A 86 9.37 14.80 -14.42
C ASN A 86 8.89 16.12 -15.05
N THR A 87 7.88 16.79 -14.51
CA THR A 87 7.37 18.04 -15.11
C THR A 87 8.25 19.23 -14.67
N PRO A 88 8.87 20.01 -15.58
CA PRO A 88 8.75 19.99 -17.05
C PRO A 88 9.69 19.02 -17.81
N THR A 89 10.93 18.80 -17.37
CA THR A 89 11.85 17.74 -17.89
C THR A 89 12.81 17.24 -16.79
N GLY A 90 12.29 17.30 -15.57
CA GLY A 90 12.99 17.27 -14.30
C GLY A 90 12.54 18.44 -13.43
N ALA A 91 12.60 18.29 -12.11
CA ALA A 91 12.07 19.28 -11.16
C ALA A 91 12.79 19.17 -9.81
N MET A 92 12.68 20.19 -8.96
CA MET A 92 13.35 20.20 -7.65
C MET A 92 12.33 20.28 -6.51
N TYR A 93 12.44 19.39 -5.53
CA TYR A 93 11.61 19.44 -4.32
C TYR A 93 11.82 20.75 -3.58
N PHE A 94 13.09 21.09 -3.40
CA PHE A 94 13.58 22.34 -2.85
C PHE A 94 15.05 22.51 -3.23
N GLY A 95 15.55 23.73 -3.07
CA GLY A 95 16.94 24.05 -3.34
C GLY A 95 17.37 25.37 -2.72
N PHE A 96 18.67 25.50 -2.50
CA PHE A 96 19.31 26.75 -2.11
C PHE A 96 19.67 27.54 -3.38
N ASN A 97 20.89 28.07 -3.51
CA ASN A 97 21.30 28.75 -4.75
C ASN A 97 21.48 27.76 -5.90
N LYS A 98 22.50 26.89 -5.81
CA LYS A 98 22.86 25.90 -6.83
C LYS A 98 22.95 24.47 -6.27
N TYR A 99 22.54 24.27 -5.02
CA TYR A 99 22.52 22.98 -4.36
C TYR A 99 21.08 22.62 -3.98
N ASP A 100 20.58 21.52 -4.53
CA ASP A 100 19.16 21.20 -4.50
C ASP A 100 18.91 19.68 -4.50
N VAL A 101 17.65 19.31 -4.31
CA VAL A 101 17.18 17.94 -4.49
C VAL A 101 16.41 17.87 -5.80
N TRP A 102 17.09 17.38 -6.84
CA TRP A 102 16.58 17.30 -8.20
C TRP A 102 15.99 15.93 -8.50
N THR A 103 15.08 15.94 -9.47
CA THR A 103 14.44 14.78 -10.04
C THR A 103 14.59 14.82 -11.55
N LYS A 104 14.94 13.69 -12.16
CA LYS A 104 15.01 13.55 -13.63
C LYS A 104 14.87 12.09 -14.00
N SER A 105 14.00 11.78 -14.96
CA SER A 105 13.72 10.41 -15.40
C SER A 105 13.43 9.49 -14.20
N ALA A 106 12.61 9.97 -13.26
CA ALA A 106 12.29 9.31 -11.98
C ALA A 106 13.46 9.03 -11.01
N HIS A 107 14.67 9.51 -11.28
CA HIS A 107 15.75 9.54 -10.29
C HIS A 107 15.48 10.65 -9.27
N ILE A 108 15.93 10.50 -8.03
CA ILE A 108 15.83 11.53 -6.99
C ILE A 108 17.18 11.64 -6.29
N GLY A 109 17.74 12.84 -6.17
CA GLY A 109 18.95 13.01 -5.37
C GLY A 109 19.50 14.42 -5.37
N PHE A 110 20.73 14.51 -4.88
CA PHE A 110 21.43 15.77 -4.67
C PHE A 110 22.07 16.24 -5.97
N ASN A 111 21.84 17.49 -6.33
CA ASN A 111 22.30 18.12 -7.57
C ASN A 111 23.00 19.45 -7.24
N THR A 112 24.06 19.76 -7.99
CA THR A 112 24.89 20.95 -7.82
C THR A 112 24.89 21.86 -9.06
N SER A 113 23.74 21.99 -9.72
CA SER A 113 23.59 22.72 -10.99
C SER A 113 24.36 22.12 -12.18
N GLY A 114 25.00 20.96 -12.02
CA GLY A 114 25.79 20.29 -13.06
C GLY A 114 25.00 19.27 -13.88
N GLY A 115 23.70 19.13 -13.62
CA GLY A 115 22.89 18.01 -14.12
C GLY A 115 23.22 16.70 -13.40
N ASP A 116 23.82 16.80 -12.21
CA ASP A 116 24.28 15.70 -11.39
C ASP A 116 23.16 15.19 -10.48
N ILE A 117 23.16 13.89 -10.22
CA ILE A 117 22.31 13.28 -9.18
C ILE A 117 23.16 12.23 -8.47
N TYR A 118 23.49 12.52 -7.23
CA TYR A 118 23.90 11.50 -6.26
C TYR A 118 22.66 11.11 -5.45
N GLY A 119 22.14 9.89 -5.58
CA GLY A 119 20.85 9.55 -4.99
C GLY A 119 20.30 8.18 -5.34
N LEU A 120 18.97 8.14 -5.49
CA LEU A 120 18.19 6.94 -5.78
C LEU A 120 18.04 6.76 -7.29
N SER A 121 18.20 5.53 -7.76
CA SER A 121 17.84 5.14 -9.13
C SER A 121 16.33 5.17 -9.35
N ASP A 122 15.91 5.31 -10.60
CA ASP A 122 14.51 5.21 -11.05
C ASP A 122 13.81 3.93 -10.53
N THR A 123 14.50 2.79 -10.59
CA THR A 123 13.98 1.50 -10.13
C THR A 123 13.71 1.53 -8.63
N ARG A 124 14.62 2.12 -7.84
CA ARG A 124 14.45 2.23 -6.40
C ARG A 124 13.32 3.20 -6.03
N VAL A 125 13.24 4.32 -6.72
CA VAL A 125 12.15 5.31 -6.56
C VAL A 125 10.79 4.69 -6.87
N THR A 126 10.70 3.91 -7.94
CA THR A 126 9.50 3.16 -8.34
C THR A 126 9.10 2.13 -7.27
N ASN A 127 10.05 1.32 -6.80
CA ASN A 127 9.80 0.31 -5.76
C ASN A 127 9.36 0.92 -4.43
N LEU A 128 9.85 2.12 -4.10
CA LEU A 128 9.43 2.87 -2.91
C LEU A 128 8.04 3.53 -3.09
N GLY A 129 7.50 3.55 -4.31
CA GLY A 129 6.20 4.11 -4.65
C GLY A 129 6.10 5.60 -4.30
N ILE A 130 7.11 6.40 -4.66
CA ILE A 130 7.20 7.82 -4.26
C ILE A 130 6.21 8.70 -5.02
N GLU A 131 6.11 8.53 -6.34
CA GLU A 131 5.19 9.32 -7.16
C GLU A 131 3.73 8.93 -6.87
N GLY A 132 2.86 9.93 -6.73
CA GLY A 132 1.43 9.78 -6.46
C GLY A 132 1.06 9.45 -5.01
N ALA A 133 2.03 9.25 -4.11
CA ALA A 133 1.79 8.88 -2.72
C ALA A 133 2.36 9.90 -1.72
N TRP A 134 1.73 10.02 -0.55
CA TRP A 134 2.34 10.74 0.57
C TRP A 134 3.58 9.99 1.03
N LYS A 135 4.67 10.70 1.29
CA LYS A 135 5.90 10.15 1.88
C LYS A 135 6.44 11.14 2.90
N HIS A 136 7.05 10.59 3.94
CA HIS A 136 7.97 11.34 4.80
C HIS A 136 9.35 11.24 4.18
N LEU A 137 9.78 12.31 3.51
CA LEU A 137 11.09 12.38 2.87
C LEU A 137 12.01 13.23 3.74
N VAL A 138 13.19 12.70 4.05
CA VAL A 138 14.22 13.44 4.79
C VAL A 138 15.53 13.41 4.00
N PHE A 139 16.09 14.59 3.80
CA PHE A 139 17.32 14.80 3.06
C PHE A 139 18.37 15.37 4.02
N VAL A 140 19.37 14.56 4.36
CA VAL A 140 20.59 15.05 5.01
C VAL A 140 21.52 15.51 3.90
N MET A 141 21.78 16.81 3.82
CA MET A 141 22.62 17.44 2.82
C MET A 141 23.90 17.96 3.46
N ASN A 142 25.04 17.58 2.91
CA ASN A 142 26.37 18.02 3.29
C ASN A 142 26.99 18.84 2.16
N SER A 143 27.59 20.00 2.48
CA SER A 143 28.25 20.86 1.50
C SER A 143 29.71 20.49 1.23
N GLY A 144 30.34 19.70 2.11
CA GLY A 144 31.74 19.28 1.99
C GLY A 144 31.94 18.00 1.17
N THR A 145 31.03 17.02 1.26
CA THR A 145 31.10 15.77 0.48
C THR A 145 29.72 15.15 0.27
N THR A 146 29.43 14.70 -0.95
CA THR A 146 28.17 14.01 -1.28
C THR A 146 28.04 12.64 -0.64
N SER A 147 29.16 11.97 -0.33
CA SER A 147 29.15 10.64 0.29
C SER A 147 28.45 10.61 1.64
N ASN A 148 28.37 11.76 2.32
CA ASN A 148 27.70 11.91 3.60
C ASN A 148 26.22 12.27 3.49
N ASN A 149 25.74 12.53 2.27
CA ASN A 149 24.33 12.82 2.06
C ASN A 149 23.48 11.55 2.27
N LYS A 150 22.27 11.73 2.80
CA LYS A 150 21.34 10.62 3.09
C LYS A 150 19.94 10.98 2.67
N ILE A 151 19.20 9.99 2.18
CA ILE A 151 17.78 10.11 1.87
C ILE A 151 17.05 9.09 2.74
N TYR A 152 16.07 9.54 3.52
CA TYR A 152 15.16 8.67 4.25
C TYR A 152 13.79 8.72 3.61
N VAL A 153 13.13 7.57 3.54
CA VAL A 153 11.74 7.43 3.09
C VAL A 153 10.97 6.71 4.19
N ASN A 154 9.96 7.37 4.76
CA ASN A 154 9.16 6.85 5.86
C ASN A 154 10.03 6.33 7.02
N SER A 155 10.94 7.18 7.51
CA SER A 155 12.00 6.87 8.51
C SER A 155 13.08 5.86 8.14
N ILE A 156 12.98 5.17 6.99
CA ILE A 156 13.99 4.19 6.57
C ILE A 156 15.09 4.88 5.74
N ASN A 157 16.33 4.82 6.24
CA ASN A 157 17.49 5.30 5.50
C ASN A 157 17.67 4.49 4.21
N GLN A 158 17.72 5.18 3.08
CA GLN A 158 18.06 4.60 1.79
C GLN A 158 19.58 4.51 1.65
N THR A 159 20.16 3.46 2.24
CA THR A 159 21.60 3.17 2.20
C THR A 159 22.09 2.94 0.77
N SER A 160 23.39 3.17 0.53
CA SER A 160 24.05 2.96 -0.78
C SER A 160 23.48 3.85 -1.89
N LEU A 161 23.43 5.16 -1.65
CA LEU A 161 23.21 6.13 -2.73
C LEU A 161 24.35 6.02 -3.75
N THR A 162 24.04 6.25 -5.01
CA THR A 162 25.01 6.19 -6.11
C THR A 162 24.96 7.43 -6.96
N GLN A 163 26.05 7.70 -7.67
CA GLN A 163 26.08 8.71 -8.72
C GLN A 163 25.32 8.17 -9.94
N VAL A 164 24.10 8.65 -10.17
CA VAL A 164 23.20 8.15 -11.22
C VAL A 164 23.15 9.06 -12.45
N LEU A 165 23.53 10.33 -12.32
CA LEU A 165 23.77 11.25 -13.44
C LEU A 165 25.19 11.87 -13.34
N SER A 166 25.48 12.98 -14.04
CA SER A 166 26.82 13.60 -14.14
C SER A 166 27.47 13.88 -12.78
N GLY A 167 28.76 14.25 -12.73
CA GLY A 167 29.52 14.35 -11.48
C GLY A 167 29.21 15.59 -10.62
N PHE A 168 29.37 15.43 -9.31
CA PHE A 168 29.20 16.48 -8.30
C PHE A 168 30.20 17.64 -8.45
N THR A 169 29.71 18.88 -8.27
CA THR A 169 30.50 20.10 -8.30
C THR A 169 30.58 20.75 -6.91
N ALA A 170 31.66 20.49 -6.19
CA ALA A 170 31.85 20.94 -4.80
C ALA A 170 31.70 22.47 -4.61
N ALA A 171 32.14 23.28 -5.57
CA ALA A 171 32.02 24.74 -5.49
C ALA A 171 30.56 25.25 -5.45
N ASN A 172 29.62 24.47 -6.00
CA ASN A 172 28.20 24.81 -6.02
C ASN A 172 27.43 24.23 -4.81
N ALA A 173 28.05 23.32 -4.05
CA ALA A 173 27.46 22.71 -2.86
C ALA A 173 27.46 23.69 -1.70
N ASN A 174 26.57 24.68 -1.75
CA ASN A 174 26.47 25.75 -0.77
C ASN A 174 25.01 26.02 -0.43
N PHE A 175 24.71 26.20 0.85
CA PHE A 175 23.35 26.41 1.34
C PHE A 175 22.87 27.87 1.27
N ASN A 176 23.61 28.76 0.63
CA ASN A 176 23.25 30.16 0.38
C ASN A 176 22.79 30.90 1.66
N SER A 177 23.52 30.69 2.77
CA SER A 177 23.17 31.20 4.10
C SER A 177 21.74 30.85 4.53
N GLY A 178 21.22 29.71 4.04
CA GLY A 178 19.89 29.17 4.31
C GLY A 178 18.75 29.80 3.50
N ALA A 179 19.06 30.64 2.51
CA ALA A 179 18.09 31.16 1.56
C ALA A 179 17.82 30.13 0.44
N GLY A 180 16.57 29.68 0.34
CA GLY A 180 16.16 28.64 -0.59
C GLY A 180 14.73 28.79 -1.08
N ARG A 181 14.24 27.77 -1.79
CA ARG A 181 12.90 27.69 -2.37
C ARG A 181 12.33 26.29 -2.24
N ILE A 182 11.05 26.17 -1.90
CA ILE A 182 10.24 24.95 -2.05
C ILE A 182 9.62 24.98 -3.44
N SER A 183 9.61 23.84 -4.13
CA SER A 183 9.31 23.72 -5.58
C SER A 183 10.29 24.57 -6.38
N GLY A 184 11.49 24.03 -6.63
CA GLY A 184 12.57 24.73 -7.33
C GLY A 184 13.77 25.10 -6.43
N TRP A 185 14.56 26.06 -6.89
CA TRP A 185 15.77 26.60 -6.27
C TRP A 185 15.84 28.13 -6.43
N ARG A 186 16.90 28.78 -5.95
CA ARG A 186 17.04 30.25 -5.98
C ARG A 186 17.73 30.80 -7.23
N ASN A 187 18.40 29.98 -8.03
CA ASN A 187 19.10 30.43 -9.24
C ASN A 187 18.14 30.94 -10.33
N ASP A 188 17.02 30.23 -10.55
CA ASP A 188 15.96 30.62 -11.51
C ASP A 188 14.61 29.97 -11.14
N ALA A 189 13.60 30.07 -12.01
CA ALA A 189 12.26 29.49 -11.81
C ALA A 189 11.90 28.41 -12.87
N ALA A 190 12.87 27.80 -13.55
CA ALA A 190 12.60 26.85 -14.63
C ALA A 190 12.30 25.41 -14.13
N TRP A 191 12.62 25.11 -12.88
CA TRP A 191 12.63 23.74 -12.31
C TRP A 191 11.57 23.54 -11.21
N LEU A 192 10.41 24.17 -11.37
CA LEU A 192 9.30 24.06 -10.42
C LEU A 192 8.69 22.66 -10.44
N MET A 193 8.23 22.19 -9.28
CA MET A 193 7.77 20.81 -9.11
C MET A 193 6.28 20.75 -8.79
N ASN A 194 5.60 19.77 -9.35
CA ASN A 194 4.21 19.48 -9.02
C ASN A 194 4.14 18.55 -7.81
N LEU A 195 3.71 19.08 -6.66
CA LEU A 195 3.67 18.37 -5.40
C LEU A 195 2.70 19.02 -4.41
N ASN A 196 2.28 18.28 -3.38
CA ASN A 196 1.58 18.83 -2.22
C ASN A 196 2.49 18.71 -0.99
N VAL A 197 2.78 19.82 -0.30
CA VAL A 197 3.57 19.81 0.96
C VAL A 197 2.64 20.03 2.14
N ALA A 198 2.60 19.08 3.07
CA ALA A 198 1.88 19.25 4.33
C ALA A 198 2.76 19.83 5.43
N SER A 199 4.04 19.44 5.47
CA SER A 199 5.02 19.96 6.43
C SER A 199 6.38 20.10 5.76
N PHE A 200 7.12 21.16 6.12
CA PHE A 200 8.49 21.41 5.67
C PHE A 200 9.32 21.92 6.85
N LYS A 201 10.43 21.25 7.16
CA LYS A 201 11.32 21.62 8.27
C LYS A 201 12.76 21.67 7.81
N ILE A 202 13.54 22.59 8.38
CA ILE A 202 14.99 22.63 8.21
C ILE A 202 15.65 22.60 9.58
N TYR A 203 16.64 21.71 9.71
CA TYR A 203 17.53 21.62 10.86
C TYR A 203 18.95 21.99 10.43
N ASN A 204 19.68 22.77 11.24
CA ASN A 204 21.05 23.19 10.93
C ASN A 204 22.13 22.16 11.33
N ARG A 205 21.75 20.89 11.42
CA ARG A 205 22.63 19.74 11.65
C ARG A 205 22.07 18.48 10.97
N GLU A 206 22.84 17.41 11.03
CA GLU A 206 22.33 16.05 10.78
C GLU A 206 21.40 15.59 11.92
N LEU A 207 20.21 15.10 11.56
CA LEU A 207 19.34 14.35 12.48
C LEU A 207 19.77 12.89 12.57
N THR A 208 19.67 12.32 13.77
CA THR A 208 19.87 10.89 13.97
C THR A 208 18.70 10.08 13.38
N ALA A 209 18.94 8.81 13.06
CA ALA A 209 17.87 7.91 12.58
C ALA A 209 16.71 7.80 13.58
N GLN A 210 17.00 7.87 14.89
CA GLN A 210 15.96 7.85 15.94
C GLN A 210 15.12 9.12 15.92
N GLU A 211 15.73 10.30 15.76
CA GLU A 211 15.00 11.56 15.64
C GLU A 211 14.09 11.57 14.41
N ILE A 212 14.60 11.09 13.28
CA ILE A 212 13.81 10.95 12.05
C ILE A 212 12.63 9.99 12.27
N THR A 213 12.86 8.86 12.96
CA THR A 213 11.80 7.90 13.31
C THR A 213 10.75 8.51 14.24
N ASN A 214 11.17 9.29 15.23
CA ASN A 214 10.27 9.98 16.14
C ASN A 214 9.42 11.03 15.39
N ASN A 215 10.06 11.82 14.52
CA ASN A 215 9.37 12.82 13.70
C ASN A 215 8.35 12.16 12.76
N PHE A 216 8.72 11.07 12.09
CA PHE A 216 7.81 10.27 11.27
C PHE A 216 6.61 9.80 12.08
N ASN A 217 6.84 9.11 13.19
CA ASN A 217 5.77 8.56 14.03
C ASN A 217 4.86 9.62 14.63
N SER A 218 5.37 10.84 14.91
CA SER A 218 4.57 11.93 15.48
C SER A 218 3.46 12.44 14.57
N THR A 219 3.58 12.23 13.26
CA THR A 219 2.70 12.83 12.24
C THR A 219 2.22 11.86 11.17
N LYS A 220 2.72 10.61 11.14
CA LYS A 220 2.35 9.61 10.15
C LYS A 220 0.85 9.35 10.08
N GLN A 221 0.12 9.42 11.19
CA GLN A 221 -1.31 9.15 11.23
C GLN A 221 -2.14 10.10 10.36
N ARG A 222 -1.64 11.30 10.03
CA ARG A 222 -2.29 12.21 9.08
C ARG A 222 -2.35 11.67 7.66
N PHE A 223 -1.38 10.83 7.27
CA PHE A 223 -1.16 10.38 5.89
C PHE A 223 -1.26 8.86 5.73
N TYR A 224 -0.98 8.16 6.82
CA TYR A 224 -1.02 6.72 7.01
C TYR A 224 -1.85 6.47 8.27
N PRO A 225 -3.18 6.65 8.21
CA PRO A 225 -4.00 6.35 9.37
C PRO A 225 -3.85 4.84 9.63
N ASP A 226 -3.56 4.52 10.89
CA ASP A 226 -3.26 3.14 11.31
C ASP A 226 -4.41 2.22 10.89
N ASN A 227 -4.08 0.97 10.54
CA ASN A 227 -5.03 -0.06 10.11
C ASN A 227 -5.81 0.24 8.81
N SER A 228 -5.43 1.22 8.00
CA SER A 228 -6.03 1.44 6.67
C SER A 228 -5.71 0.34 5.65
N GLY A 229 -4.64 -0.42 5.88
CA GLY A 229 -4.18 -1.47 4.98
C GLY A 229 -3.66 -0.95 3.64
N LEU A 230 -3.40 0.35 3.48
CA LEU A 230 -2.93 0.91 2.20
C LEU A 230 -1.43 0.72 1.97
N SER A 231 -0.69 0.32 3.01
CA SER A 231 0.74 0.01 2.97
C SER A 231 1.10 -1.04 4.02
N PRO A 232 2.29 -1.67 3.95
CA PRO A 232 2.76 -2.59 4.99
C PRO A 232 2.76 -1.97 6.40
N GLU A 233 3.04 -0.67 6.51
CA GLU A 233 3.11 0.07 7.78
C GLU A 233 1.72 0.35 8.37
N THR A 234 0.68 0.34 7.54
CA THR A 234 -0.72 0.55 7.93
C THR A 234 -1.53 -0.72 7.93
N ALA A 235 -0.87 -1.88 7.84
CA ALA A 235 -1.52 -3.17 7.73
C ALA A 235 -2.52 -3.40 8.87
N SER A 236 -3.75 -3.73 8.51
CA SER A 236 -4.82 -4.05 9.45
C SER A 236 -4.80 -5.53 9.83
N THR A 237 -5.77 -6.03 10.59
CA THR A 237 -5.86 -7.46 10.91
C THR A 237 -6.55 -8.26 9.81
N SER A 238 -7.53 -7.67 9.10
CA SER A 238 -8.27 -8.31 8.02
C SER A 238 -8.95 -7.28 7.11
N ALA A 239 -9.43 -7.70 5.92
CA ALA A 239 -10.28 -6.84 5.10
C ALA A 239 -11.56 -6.41 5.83
N TYR A 240 -12.12 -7.28 6.69
CA TYR A 240 -13.27 -6.95 7.52
C TYR A 240 -12.98 -5.78 8.45
N GLN A 241 -11.85 -5.82 9.17
CA GLN A 241 -11.46 -4.74 10.07
C GLN A 241 -11.23 -3.43 9.31
N ILE A 242 -10.55 -3.48 8.15
CA ILE A 242 -10.40 -2.31 7.26
C ILE A 242 -11.77 -1.74 6.88
N LYS A 243 -12.74 -2.58 6.54
CA LYS A 243 -14.09 -2.13 6.18
C LYS A 243 -14.84 -1.49 7.36
N GLN A 244 -14.64 -1.98 8.59
CA GLN A 244 -15.22 -1.35 9.79
C GLN A 244 -14.61 0.03 10.05
N ASP A 245 -13.28 0.13 9.96
CA ASP A 245 -12.54 1.36 10.24
C ASP A 245 -12.71 2.40 9.11
N TYR A 246 -12.87 1.91 7.87
CA TYR A 246 -12.98 2.71 6.65
C TYR A 246 -14.16 2.22 5.79
N PRO A 247 -15.42 2.58 6.13
CA PRO A 247 -16.61 2.09 5.45
C PRO A 247 -16.69 2.38 3.96
N ASN A 248 -15.99 3.41 3.48
CA ASN A 248 -15.93 3.79 2.06
C ASN A 248 -14.80 3.11 1.27
N SER A 249 -14.10 2.14 1.87
CA SER A 249 -13.09 1.34 1.17
C SER A 249 -13.68 0.67 -0.07
N VAL A 250 -12.89 0.64 -1.14
CA VAL A 250 -13.23 0.10 -2.45
C VAL A 250 -12.52 -1.24 -2.70
N ASP A 251 -12.98 -2.02 -3.66
CA ASP A 251 -12.33 -3.29 -4.00
C ASP A 251 -10.89 -3.06 -4.46
N GLY A 252 -9.94 -3.84 -3.95
CA GLY A 252 -8.54 -3.63 -4.29
C GLY A 252 -7.55 -4.38 -3.42
N PHE A 253 -6.30 -3.95 -3.52
CA PHE A 253 -5.19 -4.54 -2.77
C PHE A 253 -4.99 -3.83 -1.44
N TYR A 254 -4.88 -4.62 -0.38
CA TYR A 254 -4.68 -4.15 0.98
C TYR A 254 -3.61 -4.97 1.68
N TRP A 255 -3.06 -4.43 2.76
CA TRP A 255 -2.09 -5.08 3.62
C TRP A 255 -2.75 -5.49 4.92
N ILE A 256 -2.53 -6.75 5.31
CA ILE A 256 -2.95 -7.27 6.61
C ILE A 256 -1.76 -7.87 7.37
N LYS A 257 -1.86 -7.90 8.69
CA LYS A 257 -0.85 -8.43 9.60
C LYS A 257 -1.51 -9.09 10.79
N HIS A 258 -1.01 -10.27 11.13
CA HIS A 258 -1.35 -10.99 12.36
C HIS A 258 -0.12 -11.80 12.79
N ALA A 259 0.08 -12.02 14.09
CA ALA A 259 1.27 -12.73 14.60
C ALA A 259 1.43 -14.14 13.98
N SER A 260 0.30 -14.83 13.77
CA SER A 260 0.26 -16.17 13.16
C SER A 260 0.26 -16.17 11.63
N ILE A 261 0.29 -15.00 10.99
CA ILE A 261 0.36 -14.85 9.53
C ILE A 261 1.78 -14.42 9.17
N ASN A 262 2.48 -15.22 8.37
CA ASN A 262 3.80 -14.88 7.82
C ASN A 262 4.81 -14.37 8.88
N GLY A 263 4.80 -14.96 10.08
CA GLY A 263 5.68 -14.55 11.19
C GLY A 263 5.43 -13.12 11.69
N GLY A 264 4.23 -12.56 11.50
CA GLY A 264 3.91 -11.18 11.85
C GLY A 264 4.38 -10.15 10.82
N VAL A 265 4.94 -10.57 9.69
CA VAL A 265 5.26 -9.67 8.58
C VAL A 265 3.99 -9.39 7.77
N PRO A 266 3.64 -8.12 7.50
CA PRO A 266 2.48 -7.79 6.68
C PRO A 266 2.47 -8.53 5.33
N ILE A 267 1.29 -8.97 4.90
CA ILE A 267 1.06 -9.58 3.59
C ILE A 267 0.06 -8.76 2.79
N LYS A 268 0.20 -8.77 1.47
CA LYS A 268 -0.74 -8.14 0.54
C LYS A 268 -1.87 -9.10 0.19
N ILE A 269 -3.11 -8.69 0.37
CA ILE A 269 -4.32 -9.43 0.02
C ILE A 269 -5.12 -8.68 -1.06
N TYR A 270 -6.02 -9.38 -1.73
CA TYR A 270 -7.11 -8.75 -2.48
C TYR A 270 -8.37 -8.77 -1.63
N ALA A 271 -9.05 -7.63 -1.54
CA ALA A 271 -10.27 -7.47 -0.77
C ALA A 271 -11.44 -7.04 -1.66
N ASP A 272 -12.58 -7.70 -1.49
CA ASP A 272 -13.87 -7.23 -1.98
C ASP A 272 -14.54 -6.45 -0.83
N MET A 273 -14.66 -5.15 -1.04
CA MET A 273 -15.20 -4.16 -0.11
C MET A 273 -16.63 -3.75 -0.48
N THR A 274 -17.23 -4.31 -1.53
CA THR A 274 -18.52 -3.85 -2.06
C THR A 274 -19.63 -4.89 -1.92
N THR A 275 -19.33 -6.17 -2.15
CA THR A 275 -20.33 -7.25 -2.12
C THR A 275 -20.86 -7.48 -0.71
N ASP A 276 -22.19 -7.41 -0.54
CA ASP A 276 -22.88 -7.69 0.73
C ASP A 276 -22.29 -6.92 1.94
N GLY A 277 -21.94 -5.65 1.75
CA GLY A 277 -21.33 -4.82 2.79
C GLY A 277 -19.80 -4.91 2.89
N GLY A 278 -19.16 -5.79 2.11
CA GLY A 278 -17.71 -5.83 1.92
C GLY A 278 -16.91 -6.48 3.06
N GLY A 279 -15.60 -6.24 3.05
CA GLY A 279 -14.67 -6.77 4.04
C GLY A 279 -14.23 -8.21 3.75
N TRP A 280 -14.45 -8.70 2.53
CA TRP A 280 -14.08 -10.04 2.12
C TRP A 280 -12.61 -10.12 1.74
N THR A 281 -11.88 -11.05 2.32
CA THR A 281 -10.52 -11.39 1.89
C THR A 281 -10.57 -12.55 0.91
N LEU A 282 -9.97 -12.40 -0.28
CA LEU A 282 -9.76 -13.53 -1.20
C LEU A 282 -8.77 -14.50 -0.55
N ILE A 283 -9.18 -15.76 -0.38
CA ILE A 283 -8.32 -16.81 0.19
C ILE A 283 -8.01 -17.93 -0.79
N LEU A 284 -8.78 -18.06 -1.88
CA LEU A 284 -8.52 -18.98 -2.98
C LEU A 284 -8.99 -18.39 -4.30
N LYS A 285 -8.16 -18.51 -5.35
CA LYS A 285 -8.58 -18.41 -6.76
C LYS A 285 -8.08 -19.66 -7.47
N ASN A 286 -9.00 -20.41 -8.08
CA ASN A 286 -8.68 -21.55 -8.93
C ASN A 286 -9.19 -21.30 -10.34
N SER A 287 -8.28 -21.14 -11.30
CA SER A 287 -8.58 -20.92 -12.72
C SER A 287 -8.05 -22.03 -13.64
N SER A 288 -7.41 -23.08 -13.10
CA SER A 288 -6.97 -24.24 -13.88
C SER A 288 -6.77 -25.48 -13.00
N TYR A 289 -6.76 -26.67 -13.60
CA TYR A 289 -6.37 -27.90 -12.89
C TYR A 289 -4.85 -28.00 -12.62
N GLY A 290 -4.05 -27.13 -13.26
CA GLY A 290 -2.60 -27.23 -13.26
C GLY A 290 -1.97 -26.79 -11.94
N GLY A 291 -0.95 -27.54 -11.51
CA GLY A 291 -0.10 -27.16 -10.38
C GLY A 291 -0.70 -27.37 -9.00
N TRP A 292 -1.85 -28.04 -8.88
CA TRP A 292 -2.46 -28.36 -7.58
C TRP A 292 -1.95 -29.68 -6.99
N SER A 293 -1.81 -29.67 -5.66
CA SER A 293 -1.57 -30.81 -4.79
C SER A 293 -2.38 -30.63 -3.50
N LEU A 294 -2.50 -31.69 -2.70
CA LEU A 294 -3.14 -31.56 -1.39
C LEU A 294 -2.46 -30.47 -0.54
N ALA A 295 -1.12 -30.43 -0.52
CA ALA A 295 -0.37 -29.49 0.30
C ALA A 295 -0.56 -28.03 -0.13
N ASN A 296 -0.45 -27.74 -1.42
CA ASN A 296 -0.56 -26.35 -1.91
C ASN A 296 -2.01 -25.88 -2.11
N ALA A 297 -3.01 -26.76 -1.99
CA ALA A 297 -4.42 -26.37 -1.97
C ALA A 297 -4.70 -25.30 -0.89
N ILE A 298 -3.89 -25.25 0.17
CA ILE A 298 -3.98 -24.26 1.26
C ILE A 298 -2.86 -23.21 1.27
N ASP A 299 -1.85 -23.35 0.40
CA ASP A 299 -0.63 -22.53 0.40
C ASP A 299 0.01 -22.48 -0.99
N LEU A 300 -0.51 -21.63 -1.87
CA LEU A 300 -0.01 -21.44 -3.23
C LEU A 300 0.03 -19.96 -3.57
N ASN A 301 1.19 -19.47 -4.00
CA ASN A 301 1.39 -18.05 -4.33
C ASN A 301 0.99 -17.11 -3.17
N ALA A 302 1.35 -17.47 -1.94
CA ALA A 302 0.93 -16.80 -0.71
C ALA A 302 1.39 -15.34 -0.57
N THR A 303 2.36 -14.89 -1.39
CA THR A 303 2.77 -13.49 -1.50
C THR A 303 1.85 -12.63 -2.38
N ASN A 304 0.78 -13.22 -2.92
CA ASN A 304 -0.19 -12.62 -3.83
C ASN A 304 0.44 -12.14 -5.16
N PRO A 305 0.27 -12.92 -6.25
CA PRO A 305 0.92 -12.63 -7.52
C PRO A 305 0.22 -11.52 -8.32
N PHE A 306 -0.94 -11.03 -7.86
CA PHE A 306 -1.77 -10.10 -8.60
C PHE A 306 -1.35 -8.65 -8.35
N THR A 307 -1.54 -7.82 -9.38
CA THR A 307 -1.15 -6.40 -9.38
C THR A 307 -2.30 -5.48 -9.78
N LYS A 308 -3.35 -6.02 -10.43
CA LYS A 308 -4.52 -5.27 -10.90
C LYS A 308 -5.81 -6.04 -10.60
N ASN A 309 -6.93 -5.34 -10.45
CA ASN A 309 -8.24 -5.96 -10.19
C ASN A 309 -8.65 -6.94 -11.30
N THR A 310 -8.26 -6.66 -12.55
CA THR A 310 -8.48 -7.54 -13.71
C THR A 310 -7.81 -8.91 -13.55
N ASP A 311 -6.73 -9.00 -12.78
CA ASP A 311 -6.01 -10.25 -12.56
C ASP A 311 -6.85 -11.25 -11.75
N ILE A 312 -7.78 -10.74 -10.93
CA ILE A 312 -8.66 -11.56 -10.09
C ILE A 312 -9.75 -12.23 -10.91
N VAL A 313 -10.24 -11.56 -11.95
CA VAL A 313 -11.39 -11.99 -12.75
C VAL A 313 -11.03 -12.64 -14.10
N THR A 314 -9.73 -12.77 -14.40
CA THR A 314 -9.26 -13.47 -15.61
C THR A 314 -8.78 -14.89 -15.30
N ASN A 315 -8.99 -15.81 -16.25
CA ASN A 315 -8.56 -17.20 -16.15
C ASN A 315 -7.09 -17.40 -16.57
N SER A 316 -6.45 -16.38 -17.14
CA SER A 316 -5.07 -16.41 -17.61
C SER A 316 -4.02 -16.18 -16.52
N THR A 317 -4.44 -15.80 -15.31
CA THR A 317 -3.53 -15.53 -14.18
C THR A 317 -3.38 -16.74 -13.29
N ALA A 318 -2.34 -16.70 -12.44
CA ALA A 318 -1.98 -17.79 -11.56
C ALA A 318 -3.11 -18.20 -10.60
N ASN A 319 -3.11 -19.48 -10.26
CA ASN A 319 -3.84 -20.02 -9.12
C ASN A 319 -3.31 -19.37 -7.82
N TYR A 320 -4.15 -19.24 -6.79
CA TYR A 320 -3.79 -18.57 -5.53
C TYR A 320 -4.48 -19.25 -4.36
N SER A 321 -3.76 -19.46 -3.27
CA SER A 321 -4.31 -19.97 -2.01
C SER A 321 -3.53 -19.46 -0.81
N ILE A 322 -4.25 -18.85 0.14
CA ILE A 322 -3.77 -18.51 1.49
C ILE A 322 -4.68 -19.10 2.56
N ILE A 323 -5.40 -20.18 2.25
CA ILE A 323 -6.38 -20.80 3.16
C ILE A 323 -5.75 -21.17 4.51
N LYS A 324 -4.46 -21.53 4.55
CA LYS A 324 -3.73 -21.78 5.80
C LYS A 324 -3.80 -20.62 6.80
N TRP A 325 -4.07 -19.39 6.33
CA TRP A 325 -4.19 -18.20 7.16
C TRP A 325 -5.64 -17.77 7.40
N ALA A 326 -6.63 -18.37 6.75
CA ALA A 326 -8.02 -17.93 6.80
C ALA A 326 -8.62 -17.95 8.21
N ASP A 327 -8.19 -18.89 9.07
CA ASP A 327 -8.62 -18.93 10.48
C ASP A 327 -8.14 -17.75 11.33
N TYR A 328 -7.07 -17.08 10.90
CA TYR A 328 -6.55 -15.86 11.53
C TYR A 328 -7.08 -14.57 10.87
N ILE A 329 -7.77 -14.70 9.73
CA ILE A 329 -8.33 -13.57 8.97
C ILE A 329 -9.81 -13.35 9.31
N LYS A 330 -10.55 -14.43 9.57
CA LYS A 330 -11.98 -14.38 9.90
C LYS A 330 -12.27 -13.49 11.11
N LYS A 331 -13.38 -12.75 11.07
CA LYS A 331 -13.81 -11.80 12.11
C LYS A 331 -14.03 -12.42 13.48
N SER A 332 -14.30 -13.72 13.55
CA SER A 332 -14.61 -14.42 14.79
C SER A 332 -14.40 -15.94 14.67
N SER A 333 -14.26 -16.62 15.80
CA SER A 333 -14.11 -18.08 15.83
C SER A 333 -15.34 -18.80 15.27
N SER A 334 -16.54 -18.33 15.60
CA SER A 334 -17.83 -18.75 15.05
C SER A 334 -18.67 -17.53 14.62
N GLY A 335 -19.69 -17.73 13.80
CA GLY A 335 -20.48 -16.63 13.22
C GLY A 335 -19.74 -15.85 12.12
N PHE A 336 -18.54 -16.31 11.72
CA PHE A 336 -17.83 -15.78 10.57
C PHE A 336 -18.55 -16.16 9.28
N GLN A 337 -18.27 -15.41 8.22
CA GLN A 337 -18.87 -15.67 6.92
C GLN A 337 -17.82 -16.08 5.90
N TYR A 338 -18.26 -16.89 4.96
CA TYR A 338 -17.48 -17.21 3.78
C TYR A 338 -18.35 -17.09 2.54
N MET A 339 -17.71 -16.79 1.43
CA MET A 339 -18.37 -16.64 0.14
C MET A 339 -17.65 -17.53 -0.86
N ILE A 340 -18.42 -18.20 -1.70
CA ILE A 340 -17.92 -18.94 -2.85
C ILE A 340 -18.70 -18.45 -4.06
N ASP A 341 -18.01 -18.23 -5.16
CA ASP A 341 -18.63 -17.96 -6.45
C ASP A 341 -17.75 -18.54 -7.55
N ALA A 342 -18.37 -18.71 -8.71
CA ALA A 342 -17.80 -19.42 -9.82
C ALA A 342 -18.28 -18.80 -11.14
N TYR A 343 -17.46 -18.88 -12.19
CA TYR A 343 -17.68 -18.28 -13.51
C TYR A 343 -17.61 -16.76 -13.53
N ALA A 344 -18.47 -16.11 -12.77
CA ALA A 344 -18.44 -14.67 -12.53
C ALA A 344 -18.61 -14.41 -11.03
N ARG A 345 -18.19 -13.22 -10.59
CA ARG A 345 -18.49 -12.75 -9.23
C ARG A 345 -19.99 -12.87 -8.98
N ASN A 346 -20.37 -13.27 -7.76
CA ASN A 346 -21.77 -13.40 -7.36
C ASN A 346 -22.62 -14.34 -8.23
N SER A 347 -22.00 -15.40 -8.79
CA SER A 347 -22.67 -16.42 -9.61
C SER A 347 -22.31 -17.83 -9.14
N TYR A 348 -23.24 -18.78 -9.36
CA TYR A 348 -23.07 -20.22 -9.08
C TYR A 348 -22.38 -20.51 -7.74
N GLY A 349 -22.93 -20.01 -6.64
CA GLY A 349 -22.29 -20.04 -5.33
C GLY A 349 -23.16 -19.41 -4.26
N GLY A 350 -22.58 -18.76 -3.26
CA GLY A 350 -23.35 -18.11 -2.23
C GLY A 350 -22.52 -17.48 -1.13
N ILE A 351 -23.23 -16.94 -0.15
CA ILE A 351 -22.67 -16.50 1.13
C ILE A 351 -23.24 -17.38 2.22
N TRP A 352 -22.37 -17.84 3.12
CA TRP A 352 -22.76 -18.63 4.28
C TRP A 352 -22.18 -18.05 5.56
N THR A 353 -22.93 -18.20 6.65
CA THR A 353 -22.43 -18.06 8.02
C THR A 353 -22.08 -19.45 8.56
N ALA A 354 -20.87 -19.60 9.10
CA ALA A 354 -20.50 -20.77 9.89
C ALA A 354 -20.95 -20.57 11.34
N ASN A 355 -21.89 -21.37 11.83
CA ASN A 355 -22.48 -21.17 13.16
C ASN A 355 -21.67 -21.82 14.30
N ALA A 356 -20.54 -22.45 13.97
CA ALA A 356 -19.64 -23.10 14.91
C ALA A 356 -18.18 -22.70 14.64
N ALA A 357 -17.29 -23.10 15.54
CA ALA A 357 -15.86 -22.78 15.47
C ALA A 357 -15.10 -23.64 14.43
N TYR A 358 -15.60 -23.65 13.19
CA TYR A 358 -15.00 -24.42 12.11
C TYR A 358 -13.69 -23.81 11.62
N SER A 359 -12.81 -24.67 11.13
CA SER A 359 -11.51 -24.33 10.57
C SER A 359 -11.54 -24.43 9.04
N PHE A 360 -10.89 -23.48 8.37
CA PHE A 360 -10.70 -23.50 6.91
C PHE A 360 -9.75 -24.62 6.42
N ILE A 361 -8.97 -25.21 7.32
CA ILE A 361 -8.10 -26.37 7.05
C ILE A 361 -8.64 -27.65 7.71
N SER A 362 -9.92 -27.66 8.10
CA SER A 362 -10.54 -28.83 8.68
C SER A 362 -10.51 -30.01 7.70
N THR A 363 -10.10 -31.17 8.18
CA THR A 363 -10.16 -32.44 7.43
C THR A 363 -11.50 -33.16 7.63
N SER A 364 -12.42 -32.57 8.39
CA SER A 364 -13.73 -33.14 8.67
C SER A 364 -14.75 -32.64 7.66
N ASN A 365 -15.40 -33.58 7.00
CA ASN A 365 -16.56 -33.28 6.16
C ASN A 365 -17.81 -32.97 7.01
N ALA A 366 -17.79 -33.10 8.34
CA ALA A 366 -18.97 -32.95 9.19
C ALA A 366 -19.37 -31.48 9.52
N ASN A 367 -18.68 -30.49 8.96
CA ASN A 367 -18.88 -29.05 9.22
C ASN A 367 -20.17 -28.50 8.57
N THR A 368 -21.32 -28.98 9.03
CA THR A 368 -22.64 -28.80 8.40
C THR A 368 -23.51 -27.74 9.07
N ASN A 369 -23.15 -27.24 10.26
CA ASN A 369 -23.90 -26.19 10.95
C ASN A 369 -23.59 -24.82 10.33
N ILE A 370 -24.22 -24.57 9.18
CA ILE A 370 -24.05 -23.36 8.37
C ILE A 370 -25.43 -22.78 7.99
N THR A 371 -25.48 -21.46 7.85
CA THR A 371 -26.67 -20.73 7.38
C THR A 371 -26.37 -20.16 6.00
N LEU A 372 -27.20 -20.46 5.00
CA LEU A 372 -27.11 -19.82 3.68
C LEU A 372 -27.71 -18.41 3.77
N ASN A 373 -26.89 -17.38 3.58
CA ASN A 373 -27.33 -15.98 3.59
C ASN A 373 -27.72 -15.49 2.19
N ALA A 374 -27.01 -15.95 1.16
CA ALA A 374 -27.28 -15.58 -0.23
C ALA A 374 -27.02 -16.78 -1.16
N ASN A 375 -27.92 -17.01 -2.11
CA ASN A 375 -27.79 -18.05 -3.13
C ASN A 375 -27.53 -17.40 -4.49
N TYR A 376 -26.37 -17.67 -5.06
CA TYR A 376 -25.98 -17.19 -6.39
C TYR A 376 -26.24 -18.29 -7.42
N GLY A 377 -27.18 -18.06 -8.34
CA GLY A 377 -27.51 -19.00 -9.42
C GLY A 377 -28.66 -19.98 -9.13
N GLY A 378 -29.33 -19.88 -7.98
CA GLY A 378 -30.59 -20.58 -7.72
C GLY A 378 -30.48 -22.11 -7.58
N TRP A 379 -29.31 -22.62 -7.19
CA TRP A 379 -29.10 -24.06 -6.96
C TRP A 379 -29.74 -24.52 -5.64
N THR A 380 -29.97 -25.82 -5.51
CA THR A 380 -30.36 -26.47 -4.25
C THR A 380 -29.24 -27.33 -3.72
N TYR A 381 -29.16 -27.53 -2.40
CA TYR A 381 -28.16 -28.44 -1.83
C TYR A 381 -28.30 -29.83 -2.42
N ASN A 382 -27.18 -30.44 -2.79
CA ASN A 382 -27.12 -31.75 -3.40
C ASN A 382 -26.53 -32.78 -2.42
N THR A 383 -27.31 -33.80 -2.06
CA THR A 383 -26.86 -34.87 -1.14
C THR A 383 -26.13 -36.01 -1.84
N ALA A 384 -26.22 -36.11 -3.17
CA ALA A 384 -25.50 -37.07 -4.00
C ALA A 384 -24.10 -36.60 -4.42
N ASN A 385 -23.67 -35.42 -3.92
CA ASN A 385 -22.42 -34.75 -4.28
C ASN A 385 -22.29 -34.44 -5.79
N ASP A 386 -23.40 -34.12 -6.45
CA ASP A 386 -23.49 -33.58 -7.81
C ASP A 386 -23.59 -32.05 -7.86
N GLY A 387 -23.25 -31.39 -6.76
CA GLY A 387 -23.14 -29.94 -6.68
C GLY A 387 -22.72 -29.46 -5.29
N ILE A 388 -23.26 -28.33 -4.87
CA ILE A 388 -22.99 -27.73 -3.57
C ILE A 388 -23.70 -28.55 -2.49
N SER A 389 -22.95 -29.07 -1.52
CA SER A 389 -23.49 -29.74 -0.33
C SER A 389 -23.56 -28.77 0.85
N GLN A 390 -24.48 -29.01 1.80
CA GLN A 390 -24.66 -28.15 2.99
C GLN A 390 -23.54 -28.35 4.02
N ARG A 391 -22.34 -27.87 3.71
CA ARG A 391 -21.19 -27.85 4.61
C ARG A 391 -20.19 -26.77 4.24
N MET A 392 -19.31 -26.44 5.16
CA MET A 392 -18.11 -25.68 4.84
C MET A 392 -17.14 -26.58 4.04
N PRO A 393 -16.37 -26.02 3.07
CA PRO A 393 -15.30 -26.76 2.42
C PRO A 393 -14.34 -27.38 3.42
N TRP A 394 -13.95 -28.62 3.17
CA TRP A 394 -12.97 -29.35 3.99
C TRP A 394 -11.79 -29.81 3.12
N HIS A 395 -10.62 -29.91 3.76
CA HIS A 395 -9.34 -30.21 3.14
C HIS A 395 -9.07 -31.72 3.21
N GLY A 396 -8.93 -32.37 2.05
CA GLY A 396 -8.75 -33.81 1.98
C GLY A 396 -9.01 -34.38 0.60
N TYR A 397 -8.87 -35.69 0.46
CA TYR A 397 -9.00 -36.36 -0.82
C TYR A 397 -10.45 -36.69 -1.18
N VAL A 398 -10.85 -36.33 -2.39
CA VAL A 398 -12.08 -36.79 -3.07
C VAL A 398 -11.76 -37.18 -4.51
N GLY A 399 -12.69 -37.89 -5.18
CA GLY A 399 -12.61 -38.16 -6.62
C GLY A 399 -11.32 -38.86 -7.05
N ALA A 400 -11.16 -40.14 -6.71
CA ALA A 400 -9.93 -40.92 -7.00
C ALA A 400 -8.63 -40.20 -6.58
N ASN A 401 -8.67 -39.46 -5.46
CA ASN A 401 -7.57 -38.67 -4.90
C ASN A 401 -7.11 -37.49 -5.77
N THR A 402 -8.00 -36.93 -6.60
CA THR A 402 -7.69 -35.78 -7.47
C THR A 402 -8.34 -34.47 -7.04
N GLY A 403 -9.30 -34.49 -6.11
CA GLY A 403 -9.84 -33.30 -5.43
C GLY A 403 -9.24 -33.13 -4.05
N PHE A 404 -8.95 -31.88 -3.65
CA PHE A 404 -8.17 -31.56 -2.43
C PHE A 404 -8.89 -30.64 -1.45
N LEU A 405 -9.90 -29.90 -1.92
CA LEU A 405 -10.70 -28.99 -1.10
C LEU A 405 -12.10 -28.92 -1.71
N GLY A 406 -13.13 -29.26 -0.94
CA GLY A 406 -14.47 -29.32 -1.49
C GLY A 406 -15.58 -29.52 -0.48
N LEU A 407 -16.79 -29.57 -1.02
CA LEU A 407 -18.05 -29.71 -0.29
C LEU A 407 -18.61 -31.13 -0.31
N SER A 408 -18.07 -32.03 -1.14
CA SER A 408 -18.51 -33.43 -1.21
C SER A 408 -18.40 -34.13 0.16
N SER A 409 -19.28 -35.08 0.46
CA SER A 409 -19.14 -35.94 1.63
C SER A 409 -17.93 -36.90 1.55
N GLY A 410 -17.23 -36.97 0.43
CA GLY A 410 -16.08 -37.85 0.22
C GLY A 410 -16.44 -39.26 -0.27
N SER A 411 -17.73 -39.53 -0.52
CA SER A 411 -18.22 -40.76 -1.15
C SER A 411 -19.04 -40.44 -2.40
N GLY A 412 -19.01 -41.33 -3.39
CA GLY A 412 -19.73 -41.14 -4.65
C GLY A 412 -19.14 -40.01 -5.51
N ASN A 413 -20.00 -39.14 -6.03
CA ASN A 413 -19.58 -38.02 -6.85
C ASN A 413 -18.83 -36.96 -6.01
N TRP A 414 -18.12 -36.08 -6.68
CA TRP A 414 -17.22 -35.13 -6.04
C TRP A 414 -17.33 -33.75 -6.67
N TRP A 415 -18.54 -33.35 -7.05
CA TRP A 415 -18.82 -31.97 -7.39
C TRP A 415 -18.84 -31.09 -6.12
N GLY A 416 -18.95 -29.79 -6.29
CA GLY A 416 -18.73 -28.81 -5.23
C GLY A 416 -17.26 -28.77 -4.80
N THR A 417 -16.33 -29.14 -5.68
CA THR A 417 -14.89 -29.12 -5.42
C THR A 417 -14.30 -27.78 -5.85
N LEU A 418 -13.54 -27.18 -4.95
CA LEU A 418 -12.89 -25.88 -5.16
C LEU A 418 -11.49 -26.08 -5.77
N VAL A 419 -10.78 -27.14 -5.38
CA VAL A 419 -9.41 -27.43 -5.84
C VAL A 419 -9.28 -28.88 -6.27
N ALA A 420 -8.79 -29.09 -7.49
CA ALA A 420 -8.53 -30.40 -8.06
C ALA A 420 -7.38 -30.36 -9.07
N ASN A 421 -6.67 -31.48 -9.26
CA ASN A 421 -5.64 -31.64 -10.29
C ASN A 421 -6.05 -32.60 -11.42
N ASN A 422 -7.34 -32.75 -11.65
CA ASN A 422 -7.89 -33.68 -12.63
C ASN A 422 -8.03 -33.01 -13.99
N GLN A 423 -7.29 -33.49 -15.00
CA GLN A 423 -7.26 -32.93 -16.36
C GLN A 423 -8.61 -32.90 -17.09
N TYR A 424 -9.59 -33.70 -16.66
CA TYR A 424 -10.94 -33.68 -17.26
C TYR A 424 -11.78 -32.49 -16.82
N TYR A 425 -11.30 -31.73 -15.84
CA TYR A 425 -11.94 -30.53 -15.32
C TYR A 425 -10.97 -29.36 -15.42
N ALA A 426 -11.47 -28.17 -15.74
CA ALA A 426 -10.69 -26.95 -15.74
C ALA A 426 -11.61 -25.79 -15.32
N PRO A 427 -11.56 -25.33 -14.07
CA PRO A 427 -10.67 -25.70 -12.95
C PRO A 427 -11.06 -27.02 -12.25
N ALA A 428 -12.04 -27.03 -11.36
CA ALA A 428 -12.53 -28.20 -10.63
C ALA A 428 -14.03 -28.42 -10.91
N PRO A 429 -14.57 -29.65 -10.80
CA PRO A 429 -16.00 -29.90 -10.98
C PRO A 429 -16.81 -29.17 -9.91
N TRP A 430 -17.75 -28.35 -10.36
CA TRP A 430 -18.48 -27.44 -9.47
C TRP A 430 -19.95 -27.81 -9.25
N ILE A 431 -20.86 -27.62 -10.21
CA ILE A 431 -22.28 -28.02 -10.06
C ILE A 431 -22.74 -28.81 -11.28
N GLY A 432 -22.78 -30.14 -11.14
CA GLY A 432 -23.15 -31.05 -12.23
C GLY A 432 -24.64 -31.02 -12.54
N THR A 433 -25.49 -30.83 -11.53
CA THR A 433 -26.96 -30.87 -11.68
C THR A 433 -27.55 -29.80 -12.59
N ILE A 434 -26.84 -28.68 -12.78
CA ILE A 434 -27.29 -27.58 -13.65
C ILE A 434 -26.60 -27.61 -15.03
N GLY A 435 -25.57 -28.45 -15.21
CA GLY A 435 -24.82 -28.55 -16.46
C GLY A 435 -24.16 -27.24 -16.92
N GLY A 436 -23.69 -27.21 -18.17
CA GLY A 436 -23.17 -26.01 -18.83
C GLY A 436 -22.06 -25.29 -18.05
N THR A 437 -22.21 -23.97 -17.85
CA THR A 437 -21.25 -23.14 -17.12
C THR A 437 -21.13 -23.50 -15.64
N GLY A 438 -22.15 -24.10 -15.03
CA GLY A 438 -22.08 -24.60 -13.66
C GLY A 438 -21.17 -25.81 -13.52
N ALA A 439 -21.05 -26.62 -14.58
CA ALA A 439 -20.18 -27.78 -14.60
C ALA A 439 -18.72 -27.42 -14.89
N SER A 440 -18.49 -26.40 -15.73
CA SER A 440 -17.17 -25.89 -16.11
C SER A 440 -17.06 -24.40 -15.78
N PRO A 441 -16.71 -24.06 -14.52
CA PRO A 441 -16.89 -22.70 -14.02
C PRO A 441 -15.84 -21.70 -14.52
N GLY A 442 -14.78 -22.10 -15.22
CA GLY A 442 -13.71 -21.19 -15.65
C GLY A 442 -12.82 -20.67 -14.49
N ILE A 443 -13.41 -20.06 -13.46
CA ILE A 443 -12.74 -19.65 -12.22
C ILE A 443 -13.65 -19.97 -11.03
N ILE A 444 -13.07 -20.43 -9.93
CA ILE A 444 -13.73 -20.55 -8.61
C ILE A 444 -12.99 -19.65 -7.63
N TRP A 445 -13.72 -18.84 -6.87
CA TRP A 445 -13.16 -18.01 -5.80
C TRP A 445 -13.70 -18.43 -4.44
N TYR A 446 -12.85 -18.35 -3.42
CA TYR A 446 -13.22 -18.56 -2.03
C TYR A 446 -12.79 -17.37 -1.20
N TRP A 447 -13.68 -16.89 -0.34
CA TRP A 447 -13.50 -15.68 0.46
C TRP A 447 -13.88 -15.91 1.90
N VAL A 448 -13.31 -15.09 2.78
CA VAL A 448 -13.65 -15.08 4.21
C VAL A 448 -13.81 -13.65 4.71
N ARG A 449 -14.71 -13.47 5.68
CA ARG A 449 -14.73 -12.28 6.53
C ARG A 449 -15.16 -12.58 7.95
#